data_AF-C1CYE8-F1
#
_entry.id   AF-C1CYE8-F1
#
_cell.length_a   1.000
_cell.length_b   1.000
_cell.length_c   1.000
_cell.angle_alpha   90.00
_cell.angle_beta   90.00
_cell.angle_gamma   90.00
#
_symmetry.space_group_name_H-M   'P 1'
#
loop_
_entity.id
_entity.type
_entity.pdbx_description
1 polymer ?
#
loop_
_entity_poly.entity_id
_entity_poly.type
_entity_poly.pdbx_seq_one_letter_code
_entity_poly.pdbx_strand_id
1 'polypeptide(L)'
;MKGIFYALTVFAALLGGAADAASPAAASCTPAQDQEAARATAVSTARSKLASAAFFYRLQYNDVGYDVKVRDAKVAGSSATVRGLLTLRATQRRDGKAIGVTYEGVVYLKRLSPCTWTATGYKQEGVQ
;
A
#
# COMPACT_ATOMS: atom_id res chain seq x y z
N MET A 1 -5.16 -4.93 44.39
CA MET A 1 -6.20 -4.59 43.40
C MET A 1 -5.54 -4.59 42.01
N LYS A 2 -6.12 -5.34 41.06
CA LYS A 2 -6.13 -5.16 39.58
C LYS A 2 -4.85 -4.56 38.94
N GLY A 3 -4.05 -5.27 38.13
CA GLY A 3 -4.41 -6.23 37.10
C GLY A 3 -4.40 -5.56 35.72
N ILE A 4 -3.68 -6.18 34.77
CA ILE A 4 -3.77 -5.98 33.30
C ILE A 4 -3.02 -4.77 32.74
N PHE A 5 -1.75 -4.95 32.32
CA PHE A 5 -1.18 -4.29 31.12
C PHE A 5 0.10 -4.99 30.61
N TYR A 6 0.28 -6.28 30.92
CA TYR A 6 1.51 -7.04 30.62
C TYR A 6 1.45 -7.84 29.29
N ALA A 7 0.63 -7.44 28.32
CA ALA A 7 0.36 -8.25 27.12
C ALA A 7 0.32 -7.48 25.79
N LEU A 8 1.13 -6.42 25.62
CA LEU A 8 1.17 -5.72 24.31
C LEU A 8 2.56 -5.24 23.87
N THR A 9 3.62 -5.97 24.24
CA THR A 9 5.00 -5.62 23.83
C THR A 9 5.75 -6.78 23.19
N VAL A 10 5.07 -7.90 22.88
CA VAL A 10 5.69 -9.10 22.31
C VAL A 10 5.01 -9.45 20.97
N PHE A 11 5.10 -8.56 19.99
CA PHE A 11 4.85 -8.91 18.58
C PHE A 11 5.65 -8.01 17.62
N ALA A 12 6.81 -7.53 18.06
CA ALA A 12 7.70 -6.67 17.26
C ALA A 12 9.08 -7.31 17.00
N ALA A 13 9.25 -8.59 17.30
CA ALA A 13 10.48 -9.32 17.05
C ALA A 13 10.14 -10.63 16.34
N LEU A 14 10.32 -10.72 15.02
CA LEU A 14 10.60 -12.01 14.35
C LEU A 14 10.98 -11.97 12.86
N LEU A 15 11.32 -10.82 12.25
CA LEU A 15 11.92 -10.82 10.89
C LEU A 15 13.15 -9.91 10.79
N GLY A 16 14.00 -9.96 11.80
CA GLY A 16 15.36 -9.42 11.76
C GLY A 16 16.32 -10.45 11.15
N GLY A 17 16.60 -10.31 9.86
CA GLY A 17 17.67 -11.02 9.17
C GLY A 17 18.92 -10.14 9.02
N ALA A 18 20.04 -10.68 9.52
CA ALA A 18 21.44 -10.30 9.32
C ALA A 18 21.90 -8.90 9.76
N ALA A 19 22.72 -8.93 10.82
CA ALA A 19 23.52 -7.85 11.34
C ALA A 19 24.71 -7.54 10.40
N ASP A 20 24.97 -6.24 10.21
CA ASP A 20 26.34 -5.73 10.06
C ASP A 20 26.42 -4.36 10.76
N ALA A 21 27.55 -4.11 11.41
CA ALA A 21 27.69 -3.21 12.54
C ALA A 21 27.69 -1.71 12.18
N ALA A 22 26.81 -0.91 12.80
CA ALA A 22 27.00 0.53 13.03
C ALA A 22 26.05 1.06 14.13
N SER A 23 26.58 1.97 14.95
CA SER A 23 26.11 2.51 16.24
C SER A 23 24.63 2.93 16.43
N PRO A 24 24.14 2.97 17.69
CA PRO A 24 22.77 3.37 18.04
C PRO A 24 22.66 4.89 18.23
N ALA A 25 22.61 5.62 17.13
CA ALA A 25 22.07 6.98 17.06
C ALA A 25 21.74 7.27 15.59
N ALA A 26 20.47 7.56 15.28
CA ALA A 26 19.92 7.66 13.92
C ALA A 26 19.78 6.32 13.16
N ALA A 27 18.85 5.47 13.61
CA ALA A 27 18.27 4.43 12.75
C ALA A 27 17.34 5.07 11.69
N SER A 28 17.88 5.98 10.87
CA SER A 28 17.20 6.48 9.68
C SER A 28 17.29 5.39 8.63
N CYS A 29 16.15 4.86 8.15
CA CYS A 29 16.15 3.87 7.08
C CYS A 29 17.09 4.24 5.96
N THR A 30 17.73 3.22 5.39
CA THR A 30 18.45 3.40 4.13
C THR A 30 17.49 3.92 3.05
N PRO A 31 17.97 4.69 2.06
CA PRO A 31 17.13 5.18 0.97
C PRO A 31 16.34 4.08 0.25
N ALA A 32 16.91 2.87 0.15
CA ALA A 32 16.25 1.71 -0.43
C ALA A 32 15.08 1.21 0.45
N GLN A 33 15.29 1.10 1.78
CA GLN A 33 14.22 0.72 2.71
C GLN A 33 13.10 1.76 2.76
N ASP A 34 13.44 3.05 2.65
CA ASP A 34 12.46 4.13 2.66
C ASP A 34 11.60 4.13 1.38
N GLN A 35 12.20 3.88 0.22
CA GLN A 35 11.45 3.68 -1.03
C GLN A 35 10.57 2.43 -0.96
N GLU A 36 11.07 1.32 -0.42
CA GLU A 36 10.28 0.10 -0.27
C GLU A 36 9.11 0.28 0.69
N ALA A 37 9.32 0.97 1.82
CA ALA A 37 8.25 1.32 2.75
C ALA A 37 7.19 2.21 2.08
N ALA A 38 7.59 3.19 1.27
CA ALA A 38 6.66 4.00 0.50
C ALA A 38 5.85 3.16 -0.50
N ARG A 39 6.52 2.24 -1.23
CA ARG A 39 5.85 1.30 -2.16
C ARG A 39 4.84 0.42 -1.43
N ALA A 40 5.26 -0.18 -0.31
CA ALA A 40 4.41 -1.06 0.49
C ALA A 40 3.18 -0.33 1.04
N THR A 41 3.36 0.88 1.57
CA THR A 41 2.25 1.73 2.03
C THR A 41 1.28 2.05 0.88
N ALA A 42 1.79 2.42 -0.29
CA ALA A 42 0.95 2.74 -1.45
C ALA A 42 0.13 1.53 -1.90
N VAL A 43 0.77 0.34 -2.02
CA VAL A 43 0.09 -0.90 -2.40
C VAL A 43 -0.95 -1.30 -1.35
N SER A 44 -0.60 -1.26 -0.06
CA SER A 44 -1.53 -1.57 1.02
C SER A 44 -2.75 -0.64 1.00
N THR A 45 -2.52 0.66 0.85
CA THR A 45 -3.59 1.67 0.79
C THR A 45 -4.50 1.41 -0.41
N ALA A 46 -3.92 1.19 -1.60
CA ALA A 46 -4.67 0.89 -2.81
C ALA A 46 -5.52 -0.37 -2.62
N ARG A 47 -4.93 -1.46 -2.13
CA ARG A 47 -5.64 -2.71 -1.86
C ARG A 47 -6.78 -2.54 -0.86
N SER A 48 -6.58 -1.81 0.25
CA SER A 48 -7.64 -1.55 1.22
C SER A 48 -8.81 -0.79 0.59
N LYS A 49 -8.53 0.27 -0.19
CA LYS A 49 -9.58 1.04 -0.88
C LYS A 49 -10.33 0.19 -1.90
N LEU A 50 -9.61 -0.69 -2.62
CA LEU A 50 -10.20 -1.59 -3.61
C LEU A 50 -11.01 -2.70 -2.98
N ALA A 51 -10.58 -3.24 -1.85
CA ALA A 51 -11.36 -4.22 -1.10
C ALA A 51 -12.69 -3.62 -0.64
N SER A 52 -12.68 -2.37 -0.14
CA SER A 52 -13.90 -1.64 0.19
C SER A 52 -14.76 -1.41 -1.05
N ALA A 53 -14.19 -0.95 -2.17
CA ALA A 53 -14.94 -0.74 -3.41
C ALA A 53 -15.55 -2.04 -3.95
N ALA A 54 -14.76 -3.12 -4.01
CA ALA A 54 -15.20 -4.44 -4.46
C ALA A 54 -16.39 -4.95 -3.63
N PHE A 55 -16.42 -4.68 -2.32
CA PHE A 55 -17.56 -5.03 -1.48
C PHE A 55 -18.86 -4.35 -1.94
N PHE A 56 -18.83 -3.06 -2.32
CA PHE A 56 -19.99 -2.37 -2.85
C PHE A 56 -20.40 -2.89 -4.25
N TYR A 57 -19.44 -3.26 -5.09
CA TYR A 57 -19.69 -3.75 -6.44
C TYR A 57 -20.08 -5.23 -6.53
N ARG A 58 -19.98 -6.00 -5.42
CA ARG A 58 -20.37 -7.42 -5.36
C ARG A 58 -21.83 -7.69 -5.72
N LEU A 59 -22.72 -6.70 -5.65
CA LEU A 59 -24.11 -6.85 -6.06
C LEU A 59 -24.26 -6.87 -7.60
N GLN A 60 -23.44 -6.10 -8.31
CA GLN A 60 -23.50 -5.97 -9.77
C GLN A 60 -22.52 -6.91 -10.49
N TYR A 61 -21.42 -7.27 -9.84
CA TYR A 61 -20.32 -8.02 -10.43
C TYR A 61 -19.97 -9.26 -9.61
N ASN A 62 -19.72 -10.37 -10.31
CA ASN A 62 -19.10 -11.58 -9.80
C ASN A 62 -17.60 -11.59 -10.15
N ASP A 63 -16.83 -12.42 -9.44
CA ASP A 63 -15.40 -12.63 -9.72
C ASP A 63 -14.60 -11.32 -9.79
N VAL A 64 -14.83 -10.43 -8.82
CA VAL A 64 -14.13 -9.14 -8.75
C VAL A 64 -12.70 -9.38 -8.28
N GLY A 65 -11.77 -9.34 -9.23
CA GLY A 65 -10.32 -9.38 -9.00
C GLY A 65 -9.68 -8.02 -9.23
N TYR A 66 -8.61 -7.74 -8.50
CA TYR A 66 -7.80 -6.55 -8.70
C TYR A 66 -6.32 -6.89 -8.61
N ASP A 67 -5.53 -6.24 -9.46
CA ASP A 67 -4.07 -6.35 -9.46
C ASP A 67 -3.47 -4.94 -9.33
N VAL A 68 -2.52 -4.79 -8.42
CA VAL A 68 -1.83 -3.51 -8.18
C VAL A 68 -0.37 -3.70 -8.49
N LYS A 69 0.13 -3.01 -9.50
CA LYS A 69 1.54 -3.01 -9.89
C LYS A 69 2.14 -1.64 -9.68
N VAL A 70 3.18 -1.56 -8.87
CA VAL A 70 3.96 -0.33 -8.74
C VAL A 70 4.97 -0.26 -9.87
N ARG A 71 4.98 0.84 -10.62
CA ARG A 71 5.95 1.09 -11.68
C ARG A 71 7.13 1.89 -11.16
N ASP A 72 6.83 2.97 -10.43
CA ASP A 72 7.84 3.91 -9.97
C ASP A 72 7.50 4.42 -8.58
N ALA A 73 8.53 4.70 -7.79
CA ALA A 73 8.38 5.34 -6.49
C ALA A 73 9.47 6.41 -6.35
N LYS A 74 9.04 7.66 -6.30
CA LYS A 74 9.92 8.82 -6.19
C LYS A 74 9.76 9.43 -4.81
N VAL A 75 10.84 9.41 -4.03
CA VAL A 75 10.90 10.09 -2.73
C VAL A 75 11.56 11.45 -2.91
N ALA A 76 10.94 12.50 -2.39
CA ALA A 76 11.42 13.87 -2.39
C ALA A 76 11.28 14.46 -0.97
N GLY A 77 12.31 14.25 -0.14
CA GLY A 77 12.32 14.72 1.25
C GLY A 77 11.19 14.11 2.08
N SER A 78 10.25 14.95 2.52
CA SER A 78 9.09 14.56 3.34
C SER A 78 7.87 14.09 2.54
N SER A 79 7.97 14.07 1.21
CA SER A 79 6.89 13.65 0.32
C SER A 79 7.38 12.53 -0.59
N ALA A 80 6.50 11.56 -0.88
CA ALA A 80 6.79 10.52 -1.84
C ALA A 80 5.62 10.37 -2.82
N THR A 81 5.94 10.01 -4.05
CA THR A 81 4.98 9.85 -5.13
C THR A 81 5.19 8.47 -5.71
N VAL A 82 4.16 7.63 -5.64
CA VAL A 82 4.22 6.26 -6.15
C VAL A 82 3.30 6.16 -7.35
N ARG A 83 3.87 5.86 -8.52
CA ARG A 83 3.12 5.62 -9.75
C ARG A 83 2.88 4.14 -9.92
N GLY A 84 1.64 3.79 -10.23
CA GLY A 84 1.25 2.41 -10.38
C GLY A 84 0.15 2.21 -11.40
N LEU A 85 -0.07 0.94 -11.69
CA LEU A 85 -1.18 0.43 -12.47
C LEU A 85 -2.12 -0.31 -11.53
N LEU A 86 -3.40 -0.10 -11.73
CA LEU A 86 -4.47 -0.85 -11.11
C LEU A 86 -5.25 -1.54 -12.22
N THR A 87 -5.16 -2.86 -12.31
CA THR A 87 -6.03 -3.62 -13.21
C THR A 87 -7.22 -4.15 -12.42
N LEU A 88 -8.42 -3.72 -12.79
CA LEU A 88 -9.68 -4.28 -12.29
C LEU A 88 -10.17 -5.33 -13.28
N ARG A 89 -10.57 -6.48 -12.75
CA ARG A 89 -11.24 -7.55 -13.51
C ARG A 89 -12.52 -7.90 -12.78
N ALA A 90 -13.61 -7.98 -13.49
CA ALA A 90 -14.89 -8.34 -12.91
C ALA A 90 -15.78 -8.94 -13.99
N THR A 91 -16.74 -9.77 -13.61
CA THR A 91 -17.73 -10.32 -14.52
C THR A 91 -19.10 -9.77 -14.16
N GLN A 92 -19.76 -9.08 -15.09
CA GLN A 92 -21.11 -8.56 -14.83
C GLN A 92 -22.06 -9.71 -14.55
N ARG A 93 -22.82 -9.62 -13.45
CA ARG A 93 -23.81 -10.65 -13.10
C ARG A 93 -24.99 -10.69 -14.06
N ARG A 94 -25.39 -9.53 -14.59
CA ARG A 94 -26.56 -9.39 -15.45
C ARG A 94 -26.39 -10.14 -16.78
N ASP A 95 -25.26 -9.92 -17.45
CA ASP A 95 -25.05 -10.36 -18.83
C ASP A 95 -23.87 -11.34 -18.96
N GLY A 96 -23.23 -11.73 -17.86
CA GLY A 96 -22.07 -12.64 -17.84
C GLY A 96 -20.80 -12.06 -18.47
N LYS A 97 -20.79 -10.78 -18.86
CA LYS A 97 -19.69 -10.15 -19.58
C LYS A 97 -18.50 -9.88 -18.66
N ALA A 98 -17.35 -10.46 -18.98
CA ALA A 98 -16.08 -10.11 -18.35
C ALA A 98 -15.67 -8.69 -18.76
N ILE A 99 -15.33 -7.87 -17.77
CA ILE A 99 -14.74 -6.55 -17.92
C ILE A 99 -13.34 -6.57 -17.32
N GLY A 100 -12.40 -5.99 -18.05
CA GLY A 100 -11.02 -5.81 -17.61
C GLY A 100 -10.60 -4.41 -17.99
N VAL A 101 -10.28 -3.57 -17.00
CA VAL A 101 -9.88 -2.18 -17.23
C VAL A 101 -8.64 -1.90 -16.40
N THR A 102 -7.64 -1.27 -17.03
CA THR A 102 -6.43 -0.87 -16.31
C THR A 102 -6.43 0.63 -16.11
N TYR A 103 -6.26 1.06 -14.87
CA TYR A 103 -6.19 2.44 -14.46
C TYR A 103 -4.75 2.78 -14.13
N GLU A 104 -4.25 3.85 -14.73
CA GLU A 104 -2.98 4.43 -14.31
C GLU A 104 -3.24 5.46 -13.22
N GLY A 105 -2.44 5.45 -12.18
CA GLY A 105 -2.63 6.38 -11.08
C GLY A 105 -1.37 6.63 -10.26
N VAL A 106 -1.45 7.72 -9.51
CA VAL A 106 -0.39 8.23 -8.66
C VAL A 106 -0.92 8.33 -7.25
N VAL A 107 -0.24 7.68 -6.31
CA VAL A 107 -0.47 7.82 -4.88
C VAL A 107 0.51 8.83 -4.33
N TYR A 108 -0.01 9.85 -3.65
CA TYR A 108 0.78 10.83 -2.92
C TYR A 108 0.90 10.39 -1.48
N LEU A 109 2.13 10.33 -1.00
CA LEU A 109 2.49 9.94 0.33
C LEU A 109 3.17 11.11 1.04
N LYS A 110 2.92 11.24 2.34
CA LYS A 110 3.61 12.15 3.24
C LYS A 110 4.31 11.36 4.33
N ARG A 111 5.53 11.75 4.66
CA ARG A 111 6.30 11.12 5.71
C ARG A 111 5.72 11.46 7.08
N LEU A 112 5.45 10.44 7.88
CA LEU A 112 4.90 10.57 9.24
C LEU A 112 5.99 10.43 10.30
N SER A 113 6.94 9.52 10.06
CA SER A 113 8.13 9.30 10.88
C SER A 113 9.26 8.76 9.98
N PRO A 114 10.53 8.66 10.41
CA PRO A 114 11.56 8.01 9.60
C PRO A 114 11.07 6.60 9.22
N CYS A 115 11.10 6.28 7.92
CA CYS A 115 10.58 5.03 7.33
C CYS A 115 9.06 4.86 7.31
N THR A 116 8.26 5.79 7.83
CA THR A 116 6.81 5.65 7.84
C THR A 116 6.17 6.66 6.92
N TRP A 117 5.38 6.14 5.99
CA TRP A 117 4.64 6.92 5.01
C TRP A 117 3.14 6.79 5.26
N THR A 118 2.40 7.87 5.04
CA THR A 118 0.93 7.83 4.96
C THR A 118 0.48 8.32 3.61
N ALA A 119 -0.56 7.70 3.06
CA ALA A 119 -1.19 8.19 1.84
C ALA A 119 -2.04 9.42 2.13
N THR A 120 -1.70 10.54 1.52
CA THR A 120 -2.44 11.80 1.64
C THR A 120 -3.37 12.03 0.46
N GLY A 121 -3.18 11.33 -0.65
CA GLY A 121 -4.04 11.48 -1.81
C GLY A 121 -3.79 10.45 -2.91
N TYR A 122 -4.69 10.44 -3.88
CA TYR A 122 -4.61 9.64 -5.09
C TYR A 122 -5.06 10.48 -6.27
N LYS A 123 -4.38 10.36 -7.41
CA LYS A 123 -4.78 10.94 -8.69
C LYS A 123 -4.77 9.86 -9.75
N GLN A 124 -5.91 9.62 -10.37
CA GLN A 124 -6.01 8.82 -11.58
C GLN A 124 -5.47 9.65 -12.76
N GLU A 125 -4.56 9.08 -13.54
CA GLU A 125 -3.96 9.75 -14.70
C GLU A 125 -4.59 9.31 -16.02
N GLY A 126 -5.11 8.09 -16.10
CA GLY A 126 -5.74 7.59 -17.31
C GLY A 126 -6.42 6.24 -17.15
N VAL A 127 -7.14 5.84 -18.20
CA VAL A 127 -7.68 4.49 -18.40
C VAL A 127 -7.02 3.93 -19.65
N GLN A 128 -6.44 2.73 -19.53
CA GLN A 128 -5.93 1.93 -20.63
C GLN A 128 -6.92 0.81 -20.97
#